data_AF-A0A0C2ZWL9-F1
#
_entry.id   AF-A0A0C2ZWL9-F1
#
_cell.length_a   1.000
_cell.length_b   1.000
_cell.length_c   1.000
_cell.angle_alpha   90.00
_cell.angle_beta   90.00
_cell.angle_gamma   90.00
#
_symmetry.space_group_name_H-M   'P 1'
#
loop_
_entity.id
_entity.type
_entity.pdbx_description
1 polymer ?
#
loop_
_entity_poly.entity_id
_entity_poly.type
_entity_poly.pdbx_seq_one_letter_code
_entity_poly.pdbx_strand_id
1 'polypeptide(L)'
;MQEAKTNGDNSPIKQHSGSGDNVEGDKITNNYNHSNPHIIPKILTPKAGNKEGFVGRAKEIAEISQRLHSASSLLLLNGIGGIGKSTLASYYLSTQKGNFDYYGLIEIDQDIKDDFSKAFDDSLLLSQDSTIDKRFNETIVKLRNLEGKKLLIIDNIQATND
;
A
#
# COMPACT_ATOMS: atom_id res chain seq x y z
N MET A 1 -58.96 8.51 -44.31
CA MET A 1 -58.67 8.02 -42.95
C MET A 1 -57.79 9.06 -42.27
N GLN A 2 -58.29 9.59 -41.16
CA GLN A 2 -57.62 10.55 -40.28
C GLN A 2 -56.58 9.81 -39.44
N GLU A 3 -55.44 10.45 -39.20
CA GLU A 3 -54.84 10.50 -37.87
C GLU A 3 -53.91 11.72 -37.79
N ALA A 4 -54.04 12.45 -36.69
CA ALA A 4 -53.40 13.72 -36.41
C ALA A 4 -52.84 13.70 -34.99
N LYS A 5 -51.61 14.23 -34.84
CA LYS A 5 -50.95 14.82 -33.65
C LYS A 5 -50.66 13.85 -32.48
N THR A 6 -49.51 13.90 -31.81
CA THR A 6 -48.93 15.01 -31.00
C THR A 6 -47.45 14.71 -30.68
N ASN A 7 -46.51 15.63 -30.93
CA ASN A 7 -45.93 16.67 -30.05
C ASN A 7 -44.59 16.24 -29.39
N GLY A 8 -43.55 17.01 -29.71
CA GLY A 8 -42.19 16.93 -29.18
C GLY A 8 -41.29 18.01 -29.78
N ASP A 9 -41.80 19.24 -29.75
CA ASP A 9 -41.15 20.55 -29.95
C ASP A 9 -39.84 20.65 -29.10
N ASN A 10 -38.76 21.36 -29.40
CA ASN A 10 -38.43 22.36 -30.41
C ASN A 10 -36.90 22.52 -30.43
N SER A 11 -36.28 22.61 -31.62
CA SER A 11 -34.97 23.26 -31.81
C SER A 11 -35.16 24.79 -31.77
N PRO A 12 -34.25 25.67 -32.22
CA PRO A 12 -32.78 25.77 -32.20
C PRO A 12 -32.35 26.77 -31.10
N ILE A 13 -31.18 27.42 -31.00
CA ILE A 13 -30.69 28.69 -31.61
C ILE A 13 -29.34 28.98 -30.86
N LYS A 14 -28.25 29.61 -31.35
CA LYS A 14 -28.07 30.73 -32.28
C LYS A 14 -26.70 30.69 -32.96
N GLN A 15 -26.71 30.88 -34.27
CA GLN A 15 -25.61 31.54 -34.98
C GLN A 15 -25.61 33.01 -34.56
N HIS A 16 -24.46 33.51 -34.10
CA HIS A 16 -24.20 34.94 -34.00
C HIS A 16 -23.25 35.32 -35.14
N SER A 17 -23.75 36.13 -36.07
CA SER A 17 -22.94 36.92 -36.99
C SER A 17 -22.39 38.13 -36.24
N GLY A 18 -21.08 38.14 -36.02
CA GLY A 18 -20.34 39.31 -35.60
C GLY A 18 -19.13 39.47 -36.53
N SER A 19 -19.08 40.59 -37.25
CA SER A 19 -17.83 41.06 -37.84
C SER A 19 -16.89 41.46 -36.70
N GLY A 20 -15.81 40.69 -36.53
CA GLY A 20 -14.75 40.95 -35.57
C GLY A 20 -13.62 39.95 -35.82
N ASP A 21 -12.39 40.43 -35.84
CA ASP A 21 -11.19 39.74 -36.33
C ASP A 21 -11.00 38.31 -35.78
N ASN A 22 -10.75 37.36 -36.69
CA ASN A 22 -10.35 35.99 -36.34
C ASN A 22 -8.91 36.00 -35.84
N VAL A 23 -8.72 36.00 -34.52
CA VAL A 23 -7.46 35.56 -33.91
C VAL A 23 -7.68 34.11 -33.49
N GLU A 24 -7.17 33.19 -34.30
CA GLU A 24 -7.09 31.75 -34.02
C GLU A 24 -6.13 31.55 -32.84
N GLY A 25 -6.65 31.70 -31.62
CA GLY A 25 -5.99 31.26 -30.42
C GLY A 25 -6.23 29.77 -30.28
N ASP A 26 -5.19 28.97 -30.49
CA ASP A 26 -5.15 27.55 -30.16
C ASP A 26 -5.77 27.34 -28.77
N LYS A 27 -6.98 26.77 -28.74
CA LYS A 27 -7.53 26.22 -27.50
C LYS A 27 -6.76 24.93 -27.23
N ILE A 28 -5.64 25.08 -26.53
CA ILE A 28 -5.03 24.00 -25.78
C ILE A 28 -6.05 23.60 -24.70
N THR A 29 -6.97 22.68 -25.01
CA THR A 29 -7.71 21.96 -23.99
C THR A 29 -6.76 20.94 -23.38
N ASN A 30 -5.89 21.40 -22.49
CA ASN A 30 -5.16 20.51 -21.59
C ASN A 30 -6.20 19.89 -20.65
N ASN A 31 -6.73 18.72 -21.05
CA ASN A 31 -7.33 17.78 -20.12
C ASN A 31 -6.20 17.25 -19.21
N TYR A 32 -5.79 18.08 -18.24
CA TYR A 32 -5.06 17.57 -17.09
C TYR A 32 -6.04 16.70 -16.32
N ASN A 33 -6.01 15.40 -16.61
CA ASN A 33 -6.51 14.40 -15.70
C ASN A 33 -5.76 14.59 -14.38
N HIS A 34 -6.35 15.35 -13.46
CA HIS A 34 -5.89 15.51 -12.09
C HIS A 34 -6.18 14.19 -11.38
N SER A 35 -5.43 13.14 -11.71
CA SER A 35 -5.37 11.94 -10.89
C SER A 35 -4.79 12.39 -9.55
N ASN A 36 -5.63 12.45 -8.52
CA ASN A 36 -5.18 12.74 -7.16
C ASN A 36 -3.98 11.82 -6.86
N PRO A 37 -2.84 12.36 -6.40
CA PRO A 37 -1.68 11.53 -6.09
C PRO A 37 -2.08 10.49 -5.04
N HIS A 38 -1.84 9.22 -5.34
CA HIS A 38 -2.08 8.13 -4.40
C HIS A 38 -1.20 8.33 -3.16
N ILE A 39 -1.84 8.48 -2.00
CA ILE A 39 -1.14 8.67 -0.73
C ILE A 39 -0.87 7.29 -0.14
N ILE A 40 0.41 6.91 -0.06
CA ILE A 40 0.81 5.64 0.52
C ILE A 40 0.59 5.70 2.05
N PRO A 41 -0.20 4.78 2.64
CA PRO A 41 -0.51 4.81 4.05
C PRO A 41 0.71 4.46 4.93
N LYS A 42 0.72 4.97 6.16
CA LYS A 42 1.74 4.64 7.17
C LYS A 42 1.77 3.14 7.51
N ILE A 43 0.59 2.53 7.58
CA ILE A 43 0.41 1.09 7.76
C ILE A 43 0.39 0.47 6.37
N LEU A 44 1.42 -0.29 6.03
CA LEU A 44 1.57 -0.84 4.68
C LEU A 44 0.83 -2.17 4.49
N THR A 45 0.46 -2.86 5.56
CA THR A 45 -0.19 -4.17 5.50
C THR A 45 -1.44 -4.22 6.40
N PRO A 46 -2.36 -5.18 6.23
CA PRO A 46 -3.57 -5.25 7.06
C PRO A 46 -3.31 -5.38 8.56
N LYS A 47 -2.12 -5.87 8.98
CA LYS A 47 -1.76 -6.09 10.39
C LYS A 47 -0.76 -5.04 10.89
N ALA A 48 -1.06 -4.43 12.03
CA ALA A 48 -0.30 -3.31 12.62
C ALA A 48 0.30 -3.63 14.01
N GLY A 49 0.36 -4.90 14.40
CA GLY A 49 0.78 -5.36 15.72
C GLY A 49 -0.33 -5.25 16.79
N ASN A 50 -0.12 -5.90 17.93
CA ASN A 50 -1.03 -5.92 19.07
C ASN A 50 -0.26 -5.69 20.37
N LYS A 51 -0.81 -4.87 21.27
CA LYS A 51 -0.21 -4.53 22.58
C LYS A 51 -0.95 -5.16 23.78
N GLU A 52 -2.11 -5.78 23.56
CA GLU A 52 -2.95 -6.31 24.63
C GLU A 52 -2.36 -7.58 25.25
N GLY A 53 -2.51 -7.73 26.57
CA GLY A 53 -2.13 -8.95 27.28
C GLY A 53 -0.63 -9.26 27.33
N PHE A 54 0.24 -8.31 26.97
CA PHE A 54 1.69 -8.54 26.97
C PHE A 54 2.32 -8.23 28.33
N VAL A 55 3.02 -9.21 28.92
CA VAL A 55 3.65 -9.09 30.24
C VAL A 55 5.10 -9.58 30.20
N GLY A 56 6.01 -8.85 30.83
CA GLY A 56 7.43 -9.19 30.92
C GLY A 56 8.21 -8.85 29.65
N ARG A 57 9.31 -9.55 29.40
CA ARG A 57 10.14 -9.46 28.17
C ARG A 57 10.80 -8.10 27.89
N ALA A 58 10.91 -7.23 28.89
CA ALA A 58 11.50 -5.90 28.74
C ALA A 58 12.95 -5.97 28.21
N LYS A 59 13.71 -7.00 28.61
CA LYS A 59 15.07 -7.23 28.13
C LYS A 59 15.08 -7.53 26.63
N GLU A 60 14.25 -8.45 26.16
CA GLU A 60 14.16 -8.81 24.75
C GLU A 60 13.70 -7.65 23.88
N ILE A 61 12.77 -6.82 24.35
CA ILE A 61 12.35 -5.60 23.65
C ILE A 61 13.53 -4.61 23.53
N ALA A 62 14.28 -4.40 24.60
CA ALA A 62 15.48 -3.55 24.56
C ALA A 62 16.53 -4.10 23.60
N GLU A 63 16.74 -5.42 23.57
CA GLU A 63 17.66 -6.08 22.65
C GLU A 63 17.23 -5.94 21.18
N ILE A 64 15.93 -6.07 20.88
CA ILE A 64 15.39 -5.84 19.52
C ILE A 64 15.68 -4.40 19.10
N SER A 65 15.33 -3.41 19.95
CA SER A 65 15.62 -2.00 19.70
C SER A 65 17.10 -1.75 19.45
N GLN A 66 17.98 -2.31 20.29
CA GLN A 66 19.42 -2.12 20.14
C GLN A 66 19.91 -2.71 18.82
N ARG A 67 19.54 -3.94 18.47
CA ARG A 67 20.04 -4.62 17.27
C ARG A 67 19.59 -3.94 15.98
N LEU A 68 18.30 -3.54 15.91
CA LEU A 68 17.76 -2.85 14.75
C LEU A 68 18.34 -1.44 14.54
N HIS A 69 18.76 -0.75 15.62
CA HIS A 69 19.37 0.57 15.50
C HIS A 69 20.89 0.57 15.29
N SER A 70 21.60 -0.43 15.82
CA SER A 70 23.06 -0.38 15.94
C SER A 70 23.84 -1.28 14.99
N ALA A 71 23.23 -2.33 14.43
CA ALA A 71 24.00 -3.41 13.81
C ALA A 71 23.44 -3.97 12.49
N SER A 72 22.12 -4.03 12.32
CA SER A 72 21.54 -4.66 11.12
C SER A 72 20.13 -4.16 10.79
N SER A 73 19.80 -4.11 9.50
CA SER A 73 18.42 -3.87 9.01
C SER A 73 17.54 -5.12 9.08
N LEU A 74 18.10 -6.27 9.46
CA LEU A 74 17.44 -7.57 9.57
C LEU A 74 17.72 -8.19 10.94
N LEU A 75 16.67 -8.68 11.59
CA LEU A 75 16.74 -9.40 12.86
C LEU A 75 15.90 -10.68 12.77
N LEU A 76 16.54 -11.82 13.02
CA LEU A 76 15.86 -13.11 13.10
C LEU A 76 15.47 -13.43 14.55
N LEU A 77 14.18 -13.64 14.79
CA LEU A 77 13.66 -14.07 16.08
C LEU A 77 13.47 -15.60 16.09
N ASN A 78 14.43 -16.31 16.68
CA ASN A 78 14.40 -17.77 16.80
C ASN A 78 13.94 -18.22 18.20
N GLY A 79 13.41 -19.44 18.28
CA GLY A 79 13.05 -20.08 19.55
C GLY A 79 11.97 -21.14 19.39
N ILE A 80 11.72 -21.88 20.46
CA ILE A 80 10.75 -22.98 20.48
C ILE A 80 9.33 -22.53 20.14
N GLY A 81 8.49 -23.46 19.67
CA GLY A 81 7.06 -23.21 19.44
C GLY A 81 6.36 -22.77 20.73
N GLY A 82 5.38 -21.88 20.62
CA GLY A 82 4.57 -21.42 21.77
C GLY A 82 5.28 -20.48 22.76
N ILE A 83 6.56 -20.14 22.58
CA ILE A 83 7.30 -19.26 23.51
C ILE A 83 6.89 -17.77 23.43
N GLY A 84 6.03 -17.41 22.46
CA GLY A 84 5.51 -16.05 22.29
C GLY A 84 6.33 -15.14 21.36
N LYS A 85 7.05 -15.68 20.36
CA LYS A 85 7.85 -14.89 19.40
C LYS A 85 6.98 -13.94 18.58
N SER A 86 5.91 -14.46 17.98
CA SER A 86 4.91 -13.68 17.23
C SER A 86 4.31 -12.58 18.10
N THR A 87 3.99 -12.91 19.36
CA THR A 87 3.48 -11.93 20.34
C THR A 87 4.51 -10.85 20.65
N LEU A 88 5.78 -11.22 20.88
CA LEU A 88 6.89 -10.28 21.12
C LEU A 88 7.10 -9.33 19.94
N ALA A 89 7.13 -9.86 18.71
CA ALA A 89 7.30 -9.09 17.50
C ALA A 89 6.12 -8.13 17.27
N SER A 90 4.89 -8.64 17.42
CA SER A 90 3.64 -7.88 17.31
C SER A 90 3.56 -6.75 18.35
N TYR A 91 3.98 -7.01 19.59
CA TYR A 91 4.08 -6.00 20.65
C TYR A 91 5.12 -4.94 20.33
N TYR A 92 6.31 -5.36 19.88
CA TYR A 92 7.37 -4.43 19.48
C TYR A 92 6.88 -3.47 18.38
N LEU A 93 6.25 -4.00 17.33
CA LEU A 93 5.66 -3.19 16.26
C LEU A 93 4.65 -2.19 16.82
N SER A 94 3.70 -2.66 17.63
CA SER A 94 2.64 -1.81 18.19
C SER A 94 3.18 -0.67 19.06
N THR A 95 4.26 -0.90 19.80
CA THR A 95 4.86 0.09 20.70
C THR A 95 5.87 1.01 20.03
N GLN A 96 6.57 0.54 18.99
CA GLN A 96 7.64 1.29 18.33
C GLN A 96 7.24 1.91 16.98
N LYS A 97 6.06 1.59 16.44
CA LYS A 97 5.56 2.13 15.15
C LYS A 97 5.60 3.65 15.01
N GLY A 98 5.59 4.40 16.11
CA GLY A 98 5.75 5.86 16.10
C GLY A 98 7.07 6.33 15.50
N ASN A 99 8.13 5.51 15.60
CA ASN A 99 9.49 5.83 15.18
C ASN A 99 9.78 5.54 13.70
N PHE A 100 8.81 5.01 12.97
CA PHE A 100 8.95 4.61 11.57
C PHE A 100 7.96 5.39 10.71
N ASP A 101 8.36 5.69 9.48
CA ASP A 101 7.52 6.35 8.48
C ASP A 101 6.55 5.35 7.85
N TYR A 102 6.95 4.08 7.78
CA TYR A 102 6.12 3.00 7.30
C TYR A 102 6.30 1.73 8.13
N TYR A 103 5.24 0.97 8.33
CA TYR A 103 5.33 -0.28 9.06
C TYR A 103 4.25 -1.29 8.67
N GLY A 104 4.52 -2.57 8.93
CA GLY A 104 3.58 -3.64 8.65
C GLY A 104 4.00 -4.98 9.24
N LEU A 105 3.02 -5.86 9.41
CA LEU A 105 3.22 -7.26 9.77
C LEU A 105 2.63 -8.14 8.66
N ILE A 106 3.43 -9.10 8.21
CA ILE A 106 3.09 -10.09 7.20
C ILE A 106 3.15 -11.45 7.89
N GLU A 107 2.09 -12.24 7.76
CA GLU A 107 2.11 -13.65 8.14
C GLU A 107 2.25 -14.46 6.86
N ILE A 108 3.25 -15.32 6.81
CA ILE A 108 3.42 -16.26 5.71
C ILE A 108 2.67 -17.53 6.06
N ASP A 109 1.82 -18.01 5.15
CA ASP A 109 1.07 -19.26 5.30
C ASP A 109 1.67 -20.34 4.41
N GLN A 110 1.80 -20.06 3.10
CA GLN A 110 2.24 -21.05 2.12
C GLN A 110 3.40 -20.56 1.27
N ASP A 111 3.17 -19.51 0.47
CA ASP A 111 4.15 -19.00 -0.48
C ASP A 111 4.60 -17.61 -0.06
N ILE A 112 5.89 -17.49 0.26
CA ILE A 112 6.46 -16.25 0.75
C ILE A 112 6.29 -15.09 -0.23
N LYS A 113 6.35 -15.33 -1.55
CA LYS A 113 6.24 -14.25 -2.55
C LYS A 113 4.80 -13.81 -2.69
N ASP A 114 3.86 -14.76 -2.74
CA ASP A 114 2.46 -14.44 -2.90
C ASP A 114 1.88 -13.80 -1.64
N ASP A 115 2.09 -14.39 -0.46
CA ASP A 115 1.60 -13.85 0.82
C ASP A 115 2.21 -12.48 1.12
N PHE A 116 3.50 -12.30 0.83
CA PHE A 116 4.15 -11.01 0.96
C PHE A 116 3.53 -9.99 0.01
N SER A 117 3.36 -10.30 -1.29
CA SER A 117 2.79 -9.35 -2.25
C SER A 117 1.35 -8.98 -1.90
N LYS A 118 0.50 -9.98 -1.56
CA LYS A 118 -0.89 -9.76 -1.12
C LYS A 118 -0.98 -8.78 0.05
N ALA A 119 -0.04 -8.84 0.98
CA ALA A 119 -0.04 -7.94 2.13
C ALA A 119 0.10 -6.45 1.77
N PHE A 120 0.59 -6.13 0.57
CA PHE A 120 0.82 -4.76 0.11
C PHE A 120 -0.07 -4.33 -1.08
N ASP A 121 -0.94 -5.21 -1.60
CA ASP A 121 -1.74 -4.94 -2.81
C ASP A 121 -2.45 -3.58 -2.74
N ASP A 122 -3.16 -3.31 -1.64
CA ASP A 122 -3.92 -2.07 -1.44
C ASP A 122 -3.03 -0.84 -1.19
N SER A 123 -1.98 -0.99 -0.37
CA SER A 123 -1.15 0.15 0.05
C SER A 123 -0.25 0.65 -1.06
N LEU A 124 0.24 -0.25 -1.91
CA LEU A 124 1.17 0.02 -3.00
C LEU A 124 0.50 0.04 -4.37
N LEU A 125 -0.81 -0.24 -4.48
CA LEU A 125 -1.56 -0.34 -5.75
C LEU A 125 -0.86 -1.25 -6.75
N LEU A 126 -0.68 -2.52 -6.37
CA LEU A 126 0.01 -3.50 -7.21
C LEU A 126 -0.79 -3.86 -8.46
N SER A 127 -0.10 -4.30 -9.51
CA SER A 127 -0.74 -4.68 -10.76
C SER A 127 -1.46 -6.02 -10.63
N GLN A 128 -2.78 -6.04 -10.84
CA GLN A 128 -3.63 -7.22 -10.63
C GLN A 128 -3.46 -8.33 -11.69
N ASP A 129 -2.99 -7.99 -12.90
CA ASP A 129 -2.85 -8.94 -14.02
C ASP A 129 -1.43 -9.51 -14.16
N SER A 130 -0.71 -9.66 -13.05
CA SER A 130 0.71 -10.06 -13.06
C SER A 130 0.94 -11.43 -12.41
N THR A 131 1.96 -12.15 -12.88
CA THR A 131 2.41 -13.39 -12.24
C THR A 131 2.92 -13.10 -10.82
N ILE A 132 2.93 -14.11 -9.94
CA ILE A 132 3.43 -13.98 -8.55
C ILE A 132 4.82 -13.33 -8.51
N ASP A 133 5.76 -13.78 -9.35
CA ASP A 133 7.11 -13.21 -9.42
C ASP A 133 7.12 -11.73 -9.85
N LYS A 134 6.25 -11.36 -10.80
CA LYS A 134 6.15 -9.95 -11.24
C LYS A 134 5.56 -9.09 -10.13
N ARG A 135 4.51 -9.54 -9.45
CA ARG A 135 3.87 -8.83 -8.34
C ARG A 135 4.83 -8.69 -7.16
N PHE A 136 5.61 -9.72 -6.86
CA PHE A 136 6.66 -9.67 -5.85
C PHE A 136 7.76 -8.67 -6.21
N ASN A 137 8.29 -8.73 -7.44
CA ASN A 137 9.31 -7.79 -7.89
C ASN A 137 8.80 -6.34 -7.88
N GLU A 138 7.55 -6.11 -8.30
CA GLU A 138 6.89 -4.80 -8.21
C GLU A 138 6.81 -4.32 -6.76
N THR A 139 6.40 -5.19 -5.84
CA THR A 139 6.34 -4.90 -4.40
C THR A 139 7.72 -4.46 -3.88
N ILE A 140 8.77 -5.23 -4.20
CA ILE A 140 10.14 -4.90 -3.77
C ILE A 140 10.60 -3.56 -4.35
N VAL A 141 10.32 -3.28 -5.63
CA VAL A 141 10.67 -1.99 -6.25
C VAL A 141 9.96 -0.83 -5.57
N LYS A 142 8.65 -0.96 -5.33
CA LYS A 142 7.85 0.09 -4.66
C LYS A 142 8.32 0.31 -3.22
N LEU A 143 8.59 -0.74 -2.46
CA LEU A 143 9.13 -0.64 -1.10
C LEU A 143 10.51 0.02 -1.07
N ARG A 144 11.37 -0.22 -2.07
CA ARG A 144 12.68 0.43 -2.18
C ARG A 144 12.59 1.91 -2.50
N ASN A 145 11.58 2.31 -3.27
CA ASN A 145 11.36 3.69 -3.69
C ASN A 145 10.66 4.53 -2.62
N LEU A 146 10.08 3.91 -1.61
CA LEU A 146 9.59 4.64 -0.44
C LEU A 146 10.76 5.27 0.31
N GLU A 147 10.73 6.58 0.53
CA GLU A 147 11.69 7.26 1.39
C GLU A 147 11.34 7.03 2.88
N GLY A 148 12.30 7.26 3.78
CA GLY A 148 12.05 7.12 5.22
C GLY A 148 12.27 5.71 5.81
N LYS A 149 12.14 5.64 7.14
CA LYS A 149 12.40 4.46 7.97
C LYS A 149 11.22 3.48 7.91
N LYS A 150 11.52 2.20 7.73
CA LYS A 150 10.53 1.14 7.56
C LYS A 150 10.74 0.05 8.60
N LEU A 151 9.66 -0.43 9.21
CA LEU A 151 9.69 -1.62 10.07
C LEU A 151 8.71 -2.66 9.53
N LEU A 152 9.25 -3.73 8.97
CA LEU A 152 8.47 -4.86 8.49
C LEU A 152 8.74 -6.08 9.37
N ILE A 153 7.67 -6.74 9.80
CA ILE A 153 7.73 -8.04 10.46
C ILE A 153 7.21 -9.07 9.48
N ILE A 154 8.00 -10.12 9.26
CA ILE A 154 7.60 -11.29 8.48
C ILE A 154 7.58 -12.45 9.47
N ASP A 155 6.37 -12.91 9.79
CA ASP A 155 6.14 -13.97 10.76
C ASP A 155 5.83 -15.30 10.06
N ASN A 156 6.04 -16.39 10.80
CA ASN A 156 5.79 -17.76 10.35
C ASN A 156 6.55 -18.16 9.07
N ILE A 157 7.76 -17.63 8.86
CA ILE A 157 8.63 -18.10 7.77
C ILE A 157 9.03 -19.55 8.05
N GLN A 158 8.68 -20.45 7.14
CA GLN A 158 9.15 -21.83 7.15
C GLN A 158 10.38 -21.96 6.25
N ALA A 159 11.32 -22.81 6.66
CA ALA A 159 12.40 -23.20 5.76
C ALA A 159 11.80 -24.07 4.64
N THR A 160 11.93 -23.63 3.39
CA THR A 160 11.77 -24.53 2.25
C THR A 160 13.00 -25.41 2.19
N ASN A 161 12.80 -26.73 2.26
CA ASN A 161 13.86 -27.69 1.94
C ASN A 161 13.91 -27.78 0.41
N ASP A 162 14.77 -26.97 -0.21
CA ASP A 162 15.18 -27.18 -1.60
C ASP A 162 16.20 -28.32 -1.68
#